data_AF-A0A103DZK6-F1
#
_entry.id   AF-A0A103DZK6-F1
#
_cell.length_a   1.000
_cell.length_b   1.000
_cell.length_c   1.000
_cell.angle_alpha   90.00
_cell.angle_beta   90.00
_cell.angle_gamma   90.00
#
_symmetry.space_group_name_H-M   'P 1'
#
loop_
_entity.id
_entity.type
_entity.pdbx_description
1 polymer ?
#
loop_
_entity_poly.entity_id
_entity_poly.type
_entity_poly.pdbx_seq_one_letter_code
_entity_poly.pdbx_strand_id
1 'polypeptide(L)'
;MAIDASVVLQLGGAALLIWALAGLARWLWLYLWLPQRLNGKHLAERFGPGSWALITAASDGLGKAFAQDLARYGFNLILVSRTQSKLDRLKDEMQALGVQVRTVAADLSNTAPQTYESLVAAAQDVDLSVLINCVGTTVHRRYGDVPPKTLRHLVAVNVSTTAIVTYTLLPLLLRHAASTGRRAALLNVGSIVGRFYWPGTQLYGACKAFIDHLSIPLAYEYRDQLDVLSFQPTVMATAMAAGTEPAAITIPPQQAAHAALSQLGHVLTSHGHWRHGLMAAFLAVLPREIRNALLLKQALAMGEVELARSE
;
A
#
# COMPACT_ATOMS: atom_id res chain seq x y z
N MET A 1 -41.39 -30.07 18.85
CA MET A 1 -41.64 -29.69 17.45
C MET A 1 -40.33 -29.91 16.70
N ALA A 2 -40.25 -30.94 15.85
CA ALA A 2 -39.03 -31.20 15.08
C ALA A 2 -38.95 -30.20 13.93
N ILE A 3 -37.85 -29.45 13.83
CA ILE A 3 -37.61 -28.56 12.67
C ILE A 3 -37.25 -29.47 11.49
N ASP A 4 -37.98 -29.32 10.38
CA ASP A 4 -37.75 -30.08 9.15
C ASP A 4 -36.35 -29.75 8.58
N ALA A 5 -35.57 -30.77 8.24
CA ALA A 5 -34.24 -30.64 7.65
C ALA A 5 -34.27 -29.83 6.34
N SER A 6 -35.37 -29.89 5.58
CA SER A 6 -35.57 -29.10 4.36
C SER A 6 -35.64 -27.60 4.65
N VAL A 7 -36.30 -27.20 5.75
CA VAL A 7 -36.38 -25.81 6.20
C VAL A 7 -35.01 -25.30 6.63
N VAL A 8 -34.24 -26.11 7.36
CA VAL A 8 -32.85 -25.76 7.75
C VAL A 8 -31.97 -25.56 6.52
N LEU A 9 -32.05 -26.45 5.53
CA LEU A 9 -31.26 -26.36 4.30
C LEU A 9 -31.63 -25.12 3.46
N GLN A 10 -32.92 -24.81 3.35
CA GLN A 10 -33.40 -23.62 2.63
C GLN A 10 -32.95 -22.33 3.31
N LEU A 11 -33.10 -22.23 4.63
CA LEU A 11 -32.66 -21.05 5.39
C LEU A 11 -31.13 -20.89 5.32
N GLY A 12 -30.37 -21.98 5.43
CA GLY A 12 -28.93 -21.97 5.28
C GLY A 12 -28.49 -21.54 3.87
N GLY A 13 -29.13 -22.08 2.83
CA GLY A 13 -28.87 -21.70 1.44
C GLY A 13 -29.19 -20.24 1.17
N ALA A 14 -30.32 -19.73 1.68
CA ALA A 14 -30.70 -18.32 1.56
C ALA A 14 -29.70 -17.41 2.27
N ALA A 15 -29.25 -17.77 3.48
CA ALA A 15 -28.25 -17.00 4.22
C ALA A 15 -26.90 -16.93 3.49
N LEU A 16 -26.43 -18.07 2.93
CA LEU A 16 -25.21 -18.11 2.13
C LEU A 16 -25.33 -17.27 0.86
N LEU A 17 -26.47 -17.30 0.17
CA LEU A 17 -26.71 -16.49 -1.01
C LEU A 17 -26.71 -14.99 -0.69
N ILE A 18 -27.40 -14.58 0.39
CA ILE A 18 -27.41 -13.18 0.84
C ILE A 18 -25.98 -12.72 1.19
N TRP A 19 -25.23 -13.54 1.91
CA TRP A 19 -23.84 -13.25 2.26
C TRP A 19 -22.97 -13.08 1.00
N ALA A 20 -23.11 -13.97 0.01
CA ALA A 20 -22.38 -13.89 -1.25
C ALA A 20 -22.76 -12.64 -2.07
N LEU A 21 -24.06 -12.32 -2.18
CA LEU A 21 -24.55 -11.13 -2.87
C LEU A 21 -24.08 -9.83 -2.19
N ALA A 22 -24.11 -9.77 -0.86
CA ALA A 22 -23.59 -8.64 -0.10
C ALA A 22 -22.07 -8.48 -0.29
N GLY A 23 -21.33 -9.60 -0.30
CA GLY A 23 -19.90 -9.62 -0.61
C GLY A 23 -19.59 -9.08 -2.02
N LEU A 24 -20.34 -9.54 -3.02
CA LEU A 24 -20.21 -9.07 -4.40
C LEU A 24 -20.57 -7.59 -4.54
N ALA A 25 -21.68 -7.15 -3.94
CA ALA A 25 -22.08 -5.75 -3.95
C ALA A 25 -21.03 -4.84 -3.31
N ARG A 26 -20.47 -5.25 -2.15
CA ARG A 26 -19.36 -4.54 -1.49
C ARG A 26 -18.12 -4.50 -2.38
N TRP A 27 -17.79 -5.60 -3.06
CA TRP A 27 -16.64 -5.67 -3.97
C TRP A 27 -16.82 -4.72 -5.17
N LEU A 28 -17.98 -4.75 -5.83
CA LEU A 28 -18.31 -3.86 -6.95
C LEU A 28 -18.28 -2.39 -6.52
N TRP A 29 -18.83 -2.09 -5.34
CA TRP A 29 -18.77 -0.76 -4.75
C TRP A 29 -17.32 -0.29 -4.53
N LEU A 30 -16.49 -1.11 -3.89
CA LEU A 30 -15.11 -0.76 -3.53
C LEU A 30 -14.19 -0.60 -4.75
N TYR A 31 -14.32 -1.49 -5.74
CA TYR A 31 -13.36 -1.60 -6.84
C TYR A 31 -13.81 -0.93 -8.15
N LEU A 32 -15.11 -0.75 -8.38
CA LEU A 32 -15.64 -0.15 -9.62
C LEU A 32 -16.30 1.21 -9.38
N TRP A 33 -17.13 1.33 -8.34
CA TRP A 33 -17.90 2.56 -8.11
C TRP A 33 -17.11 3.64 -7.36
N LEU A 34 -16.47 3.28 -6.25
CA LEU A 34 -15.77 4.22 -5.36
C LEU A 34 -14.61 4.97 -6.06
N PRO A 35 -13.75 4.32 -6.88
CA PRO A 35 -12.70 5.04 -7.61
C PRO A 35 -13.23 6.08 -8.59
N GLN A 36 -14.42 5.88 -9.18
CA GLN A 36 -15.04 6.85 -10.10
C GLN A 36 -15.61 8.07 -9.36
N ARG A 37 -15.85 7.94 -8.05
CA ARG A 37 -16.37 9.02 -7.19
C ARG A 37 -15.27 9.80 -6.49
N LEU A 38 -14.03 9.32 -6.50
CA LEU A 38 -12.92 10.03 -5.89
C LEU A 38 -12.73 11.38 -6.57
N ASN A 39 -12.79 12.43 -5.76
CA ASN A 39 -12.47 13.78 -6.15
C ASN A 39 -11.72 14.44 -4.98
N GLY A 40 -11.06 15.57 -5.23
CA GLY A 40 -10.27 16.24 -4.21
C GLY A 40 -11.09 16.73 -3.01
N LYS A 41 -12.38 17.02 -3.19
CA LYS A 41 -13.26 17.47 -2.10
C LYS A 41 -13.43 16.39 -1.04
N HIS A 42 -13.60 15.11 -1.43
CA HIS A 42 -13.79 14.03 -0.46
C HIS A 42 -12.57 13.87 0.47
N LEU A 43 -11.35 13.89 -0.08
CA LEU A 43 -10.14 13.77 0.73
C LEU A 43 -9.89 15.04 1.55
N ALA A 44 -10.09 16.22 0.97
CA ALA A 44 -9.92 17.49 1.65
C ALA A 44 -10.93 17.69 2.80
N GLU A 45 -12.19 17.29 2.63
CA GLU A 45 -13.20 17.34 3.68
C GLU A 45 -12.84 16.44 4.86
N ARG A 46 -12.31 15.25 4.56
CA ARG A 46 -11.96 14.23 5.54
C ARG A 46 -10.65 14.47 6.29
N PHE A 47 -9.62 14.95 5.58
CA PHE A 47 -8.25 15.13 6.08
C PHE A 47 -7.81 16.60 6.18
N GLY A 48 -8.70 17.54 5.89
CA GLY A 48 -8.42 18.97 5.98
C GLY A 48 -8.00 19.59 4.63
N PRO A 49 -8.68 20.65 4.15
CA PRO A 49 -8.34 21.31 2.90
C PRO A 49 -7.01 22.07 3.02
N GLY A 50 -6.13 21.94 2.02
CA GLY A 50 -4.82 22.59 2.02
C GLY A 50 -3.84 22.07 3.08
N SER A 51 -4.16 20.96 3.74
CA SER A 51 -3.23 20.27 4.64
C SER A 51 -2.09 19.61 3.86
N TRP A 52 -1.08 19.14 4.58
CA TRP A 52 0.13 18.58 4.01
C TRP A 52 0.12 17.06 3.98
N ALA A 53 0.63 16.49 2.88
CA ALA A 53 0.89 15.08 2.73
C ALA A 53 2.39 14.80 2.59
N LEU A 54 2.92 13.87 3.38
CA LEU A 54 4.29 13.39 3.22
C LEU A 54 4.30 12.05 2.48
N ILE A 55 5.06 11.98 1.40
CA ILE A 55 5.19 10.78 0.56
C ILE A 55 6.65 10.35 0.51
N THR A 56 6.93 9.12 0.94
CA THR A 56 8.25 8.50 0.81
C THR A 56 8.40 7.79 -0.54
N ALA A 57 9.63 7.68 -1.04
CA ALA A 57 9.92 7.20 -2.40
C ALA A 57 9.14 7.98 -3.50
N ALA A 58 8.95 9.29 -3.30
CA ALA A 58 8.04 10.09 -4.12
C ALA A 58 8.53 10.35 -5.56
N SER A 59 9.82 10.15 -5.85
CA SER A 59 10.41 10.59 -7.12
C SER A 59 10.07 9.73 -8.34
N ASP A 60 9.46 8.55 -8.16
CA ASP A 60 9.19 7.60 -9.24
C ASP A 60 8.01 6.66 -8.91
N GLY A 61 7.54 5.92 -9.91
CA GLY A 61 6.57 4.83 -9.77
C GLY A 61 5.31 5.22 -8.99
N LEU A 62 4.96 4.39 -8.01
CA LEU A 62 3.76 4.56 -7.19
C LEU A 62 3.82 5.80 -6.28
N GLY A 63 4.99 6.14 -5.72
CA GLY A 63 5.16 7.34 -4.91
C GLY A 63 4.91 8.62 -5.71
N LYS A 64 5.44 8.69 -6.95
CA LYS A 64 5.17 9.81 -7.86
C LYS A 64 3.68 9.90 -8.21
N ALA A 65 3.02 8.76 -8.43
CA ALA A 65 1.59 8.73 -8.71
C ALA A 65 0.75 9.27 -7.53
N PHE A 66 1.06 8.88 -6.29
CA PHE A 66 0.40 9.45 -5.11
C PHE A 66 0.60 10.96 -4.98
N ALA A 67 1.84 11.45 -5.20
CA ALA A 67 2.13 12.88 -5.17
C ALA A 67 1.30 13.65 -6.21
N GLN A 68 1.22 13.13 -7.42
CA GLN A 68 0.42 13.74 -8.51
C GLN A 68 -1.06 13.84 -8.16
N ASP A 69 -1.66 12.77 -7.65
CA ASP A 69 -3.09 12.79 -7.31
C ASP A 69 -3.37 13.70 -6.11
N LEU A 70 -2.55 13.64 -5.05
CA LEU A 70 -2.72 14.50 -3.88
C LEU A 70 -2.54 16.00 -4.22
N ALA A 71 -1.59 16.36 -5.08
CA ALA A 71 -1.46 17.73 -5.58
C ALA A 71 -2.71 18.18 -6.35
N ARG A 72 -3.23 17.34 -7.26
CA ARG A 72 -4.50 17.63 -7.98
C ARG A 72 -5.69 17.80 -7.04
N TYR A 73 -5.63 17.18 -5.87
CA TYR A 73 -6.63 17.29 -4.83
C TYR A 73 -6.39 18.45 -3.85
N GLY A 74 -5.36 19.26 -4.09
CA GLY A 74 -5.09 20.48 -3.33
C GLY A 74 -4.31 20.28 -2.04
N PHE A 75 -3.67 19.11 -1.85
CA PHE A 75 -2.76 18.90 -0.73
C PHE A 75 -1.40 19.51 -1.03
N ASN A 76 -0.83 20.20 -0.04
CA ASN A 76 0.58 20.57 -0.06
C ASN A 76 1.44 19.32 0.18
N LEU A 77 2.66 19.28 -0.32
CA LEU A 77 3.43 18.03 -0.39
C LEU A 77 4.80 18.14 0.27
N ILE A 78 5.16 17.13 1.06
CA ILE A 78 6.55 16.85 1.44
C ILE A 78 7.00 15.61 0.68
N LEU A 79 7.91 15.80 -0.27
CA LEU A 79 8.40 14.75 -1.16
C LEU A 79 9.74 14.22 -0.66
N VAL A 80 9.79 12.93 -0.33
CA VAL A 80 10.99 12.29 0.21
C VAL A 80 11.50 11.23 -0.76
N SER A 81 12.77 11.35 -1.16
CA SER A 81 13.46 10.35 -1.98
C SER A 81 14.98 10.57 -1.89
N ARG A 82 15.78 9.70 -2.50
CA ARG A 82 17.26 9.78 -2.42
C ARG A 82 17.86 10.85 -3.33
N THR A 83 17.22 11.13 -4.46
CA THR A 83 17.82 11.94 -5.53
C THR A 83 17.18 13.33 -5.58
N GLN A 84 17.91 14.34 -5.07
CA GLN A 84 17.43 15.73 -5.03
C GLN A 84 16.99 16.24 -6.40
N SER A 85 17.77 16.01 -7.46
CA SER A 85 17.43 16.49 -8.81
C SER A 85 16.13 15.90 -9.37
N LYS A 86 15.73 14.68 -8.98
CA LYS A 86 14.42 14.13 -9.33
C LYS A 86 13.30 14.75 -8.50
N LEU A 87 13.57 15.05 -7.23
CA LEU A 87 12.63 15.73 -6.34
C LEU A 87 12.36 17.16 -6.80
N ASP A 88 13.39 17.89 -7.26
CA ASP A 88 13.25 19.27 -7.74
C ASP A 88 12.35 19.33 -8.98
N ARG A 89 12.57 18.44 -9.96
CA ARG A 89 11.69 18.33 -11.14
C ARG A 89 10.25 18.02 -10.75
N LEU A 90 10.04 17.07 -9.84
CA LEU A 90 8.70 16.73 -9.38
C LEU A 90 8.07 17.89 -8.60
N LYS A 91 8.85 18.60 -7.80
CA LYS A 91 8.42 19.81 -7.10
C LYS A 91 7.90 20.85 -8.09
N ASP A 92 8.64 21.15 -9.15
CA ASP A 92 8.21 22.10 -10.18
C ASP A 92 6.89 21.66 -10.84
N GLU A 93 6.78 20.36 -11.20
CA GLU A 93 5.55 19.77 -11.74
C GLU A 93 4.35 19.96 -10.79
N MET A 94 4.56 19.75 -9.47
CA MET A 94 3.48 19.83 -8.48
C MET A 94 3.14 21.29 -8.12
N GLN A 95 4.12 22.18 -8.07
CA GLN A 95 3.87 23.61 -7.84
C GLN A 95 3.09 24.24 -8.99
N ALA A 96 3.23 23.75 -10.22
CA ALA A 96 2.41 24.15 -11.35
C ALA A 96 0.90 23.81 -11.17
N LEU A 97 0.55 22.92 -10.25
CA LEU A 97 -0.82 22.61 -9.85
C LEU A 97 -1.37 23.54 -8.75
N GLY A 98 -0.58 24.52 -8.29
CA GLY A 98 -0.99 25.51 -7.30
C GLY A 98 -0.80 25.12 -5.84
N VAL A 99 -0.04 24.04 -5.56
CA VAL A 99 0.25 23.58 -4.20
C VAL A 99 1.67 23.94 -3.76
N GLN A 100 1.90 24.02 -2.45
CA GLN A 100 3.24 24.17 -1.87
C GLN A 100 3.94 22.82 -1.79
N VAL A 101 5.26 22.82 -1.98
CA VAL A 101 6.06 21.60 -2.00
C VAL A 101 7.39 21.80 -1.27
N ARG A 102 7.66 20.91 -0.33
CA ARG A 102 8.96 20.72 0.33
C ARG A 102 9.59 19.43 -0.15
N THR A 103 10.91 19.40 -0.29
CA THR A 103 11.65 18.21 -0.70
C THR A 103 12.65 17.83 0.37
N VAL A 104 12.81 16.53 0.60
CA VAL A 104 13.81 15.98 1.53
C VAL A 104 14.58 14.88 0.81
N ALA A 105 15.85 15.16 0.48
CA ALA A 105 16.76 14.14 -0.04
C ALA A 105 17.30 13.27 1.09
N ALA A 106 16.80 12.04 1.20
CA ALA A 106 17.16 11.12 2.27
C ALA A 106 17.18 9.66 1.78
N ASP A 107 18.20 8.91 2.22
CA ASP A 107 18.17 7.44 2.14
C ASP A 107 17.58 6.87 3.42
N LEU A 108 16.29 6.54 3.36
CA LEU A 108 15.54 6.03 4.50
C LEU A 108 15.95 4.61 4.94
N SER A 109 16.83 3.94 4.19
CA SER A 109 17.45 2.69 4.66
C SER A 109 18.57 2.93 5.68
N ASN A 110 19.03 4.18 5.80
CA ASN A 110 19.95 4.59 6.86
C ASN A 110 19.19 4.73 8.18
N THR A 111 19.67 4.07 9.23
CA THR A 111 19.08 4.14 10.57
C THR A 111 19.63 5.31 11.41
N ALA A 112 20.44 6.18 10.81
CA ALA A 112 20.97 7.37 11.47
C ALA A 112 19.84 8.32 11.91
N PRO A 113 19.82 8.82 13.17
CA PRO A 113 18.78 9.71 13.68
C PRO A 113 18.54 10.94 12.77
N GLN A 114 19.60 11.50 12.22
CA GLN A 114 19.57 12.70 11.38
C GLN A 114 18.69 12.53 10.13
N THR A 115 18.59 11.31 9.61
CA THR A 115 17.74 11.00 8.46
C THR A 115 16.27 11.23 8.81
N TYR A 116 15.82 10.79 9.98
CA TYR A 116 14.42 10.93 10.41
C TYR A 116 14.14 12.30 11.03
N GLU A 117 15.13 12.92 11.69
CA GLU A 117 15.04 14.31 12.15
C GLU A 117 14.78 15.28 10.99
N SER A 118 15.37 15.05 9.82
CA SER A 118 15.10 15.86 8.63
C SER A 118 13.64 15.80 8.17
N LEU A 119 12.95 14.67 8.38
CA LEU A 119 11.53 14.51 8.07
C LEU A 119 10.67 15.33 9.05
N VAL A 120 11.00 15.26 10.34
CA VAL A 120 10.33 16.07 11.37
C VAL A 120 10.54 17.55 11.09
N ALA A 121 11.77 17.96 10.78
CA ALA A 121 12.10 19.34 10.49
C ALA A 121 11.29 19.89 9.30
N ALA A 122 11.03 19.06 8.28
CA ALA A 122 10.23 19.44 7.12
C ALA A 122 8.72 19.50 7.40
N ALA A 123 8.23 18.83 8.46
CA ALA A 123 6.81 18.65 8.74
C ALA A 123 6.30 19.33 10.03
N GLN A 124 7.18 19.72 10.94
CA GLN A 124 6.82 20.16 12.30
C GLN A 124 6.00 21.45 12.36
N ASP A 125 6.18 22.36 11.40
CA ASP A 125 5.56 23.68 11.30
C ASP A 125 4.36 23.71 10.34
N VAL A 126 3.98 22.56 9.80
CA VAL A 126 2.82 22.43 8.90
C VAL A 126 1.75 21.52 9.48
N ASP A 127 0.55 21.62 8.93
CA ASP A 127 -0.57 20.76 9.26
C ASP A 127 -0.48 19.44 8.47
N LEU A 128 0.33 18.50 8.95
CA LEU A 128 0.52 17.18 8.34
C LEU A 128 -0.69 16.28 8.63
N SER A 129 -1.48 15.99 7.59
CA SER A 129 -2.69 15.16 7.70
C SER A 129 -2.56 13.81 7.02
N VAL A 130 -1.64 13.64 6.06
CA VAL A 130 -1.49 12.39 5.30
C VAL A 130 -0.04 11.93 5.29
N LEU A 131 0.19 10.66 5.63
CA LEU A 131 1.49 9.99 5.51
C LEU A 131 1.37 8.77 4.59
N ILE A 132 2.21 8.73 3.55
CA ILE A 132 2.32 7.60 2.62
C ILE A 132 3.72 6.99 2.68
N ASN A 133 3.79 5.78 3.22
CA ASN A 133 5.00 4.95 3.23
C ASN A 133 5.04 4.07 1.98
N CYS A 134 5.73 4.51 0.93
CA CYS A 134 5.84 3.82 -0.36
C CYS A 134 7.24 3.23 -0.64
N VAL A 135 8.18 3.38 0.29
CA VAL A 135 9.53 2.82 0.16
C VAL A 135 9.47 1.29 0.13
N GLY A 136 10.21 0.69 -0.80
CA GLY A 136 10.32 -0.75 -0.91
C GLY A 136 11.33 -1.17 -1.96
N THR A 137 11.80 -2.41 -1.84
CA THR A 137 12.62 -3.08 -2.85
C THR A 137 12.41 -4.59 -2.75
N THR A 138 12.57 -5.31 -3.85
CA THR A 138 12.37 -6.76 -3.95
C THR A 138 13.57 -7.44 -4.59
N VAL A 139 13.69 -8.74 -4.35
CA VAL A 139 14.64 -9.63 -5.02
C VAL A 139 13.91 -10.94 -5.28
N HIS A 140 14.02 -11.43 -6.52
CA HIS A 140 13.44 -12.69 -6.96
C HIS A 140 14.57 -13.71 -7.13
N ARG A 141 14.75 -14.59 -6.14
CA ARG A 141 15.81 -15.60 -6.11
C ARG A 141 15.53 -16.70 -5.09
N ARG A 142 16.10 -17.88 -5.27
CA ARG A 142 16.20 -18.88 -4.18
C ARG A 142 16.91 -18.25 -2.98
N TYR A 143 16.39 -18.51 -1.79
CA TYR A 143 16.82 -17.83 -0.56
C TYR A 143 18.32 -18.00 -0.26
N GLY A 144 18.86 -19.21 -0.47
CA GLY A 144 20.29 -19.50 -0.25
C GLY A 144 21.24 -18.74 -1.18
N ASP A 145 20.75 -18.25 -2.32
CA ASP A 145 21.56 -17.57 -3.33
C ASP A 145 21.50 -16.03 -3.17
N VAL A 146 20.74 -15.53 -2.19
CA VAL A 146 20.63 -14.09 -1.91
C VAL A 146 21.85 -13.64 -1.10
N PRO A 147 22.63 -12.64 -1.56
CA PRO A 147 23.79 -12.17 -0.82
C PRO A 147 23.43 -11.62 0.57
N PRO A 148 24.23 -11.86 1.62
CA PRO A 148 23.93 -11.37 2.97
C PRO A 148 23.72 -9.84 3.08
N LYS A 149 24.42 -9.05 2.26
CA LYS A 149 24.23 -7.60 2.20
C LYS A 149 22.83 -7.23 1.69
N THR A 150 22.33 -7.96 0.70
CA THR A 150 21.00 -7.80 0.12
C THR A 150 19.90 -8.16 1.13
N LEU A 151 20.09 -9.21 1.94
CA LEU A 151 19.14 -9.57 3.00
C LEU A 151 18.98 -8.44 4.02
N ARG A 152 20.09 -7.87 4.53
CA ARG A 152 20.04 -6.73 5.46
C ARG A 152 19.37 -5.51 4.84
N HIS A 153 19.70 -5.22 3.58
CA HIS A 153 19.11 -4.10 2.87
C HIS A 153 17.59 -4.27 2.68
N LEU A 154 17.11 -5.47 2.34
CA LEU A 154 15.68 -5.76 2.22
C LEU A 154 14.91 -5.44 3.50
N VAL A 155 15.43 -5.86 4.66
CA VAL A 155 14.82 -5.57 5.97
C VAL A 155 14.89 -4.07 6.27
N ALA A 156 16.06 -3.44 6.11
CA ALA A 156 16.22 -2.00 6.38
C ALA A 156 15.24 -1.15 5.58
N VAL A 157 15.12 -1.40 4.27
CA VAL A 157 14.25 -0.65 3.36
C VAL A 157 12.77 -0.95 3.58
N ASN A 158 12.38 -2.23 3.64
CA ASN A 158 10.96 -2.59 3.63
C ASN A 158 10.32 -2.61 5.01
N VAL A 159 11.10 -2.85 6.08
CA VAL A 159 10.60 -2.96 7.46
C VAL A 159 10.99 -1.73 8.25
N SER A 160 12.29 -1.48 8.43
CA SER A 160 12.77 -0.44 9.34
C SER A 160 12.31 0.95 8.91
N THR A 161 12.39 1.28 7.62
CA THR A 161 11.88 2.57 7.11
C THR A 161 10.42 2.81 7.48
N THR A 162 9.50 1.91 7.13
CA THR A 162 8.07 2.11 7.40
C THR A 162 7.78 2.20 8.89
N ALA A 163 8.41 1.34 9.71
CA ALA A 163 8.23 1.36 11.16
C ALA A 163 8.71 2.67 11.78
N ILE A 164 9.93 3.11 11.44
CA ILE A 164 10.54 4.30 12.03
C ILE A 164 9.86 5.57 11.53
N VAL A 165 9.61 5.72 10.21
CA VAL A 165 8.92 6.90 9.67
C VAL A 165 7.52 7.03 10.28
N THR A 166 6.77 5.92 10.40
CA THR A 166 5.46 5.93 11.05
C THR A 166 5.58 6.40 12.49
N TYR A 167 6.46 5.79 13.29
CA TYR A 167 6.68 6.17 14.68
C TYR A 167 7.06 7.66 14.81
N THR A 168 7.99 8.14 13.99
CA THR A 168 8.51 9.50 14.02
C THR A 168 7.46 10.56 13.68
N LEU A 169 6.59 10.30 12.71
CA LEU A 169 5.63 11.28 12.21
C LEU A 169 4.21 11.11 12.78
N LEU A 170 3.92 9.98 13.43
CA LEU A 170 2.63 9.72 14.08
C LEU A 170 2.18 10.85 15.03
N PRO A 171 3.05 11.43 15.89
CA PRO A 171 2.64 12.55 16.74
C PRO A 171 2.11 13.76 15.95
N LEU A 172 2.63 14.02 14.75
CA LEU A 172 2.18 15.13 13.90
C LEU A 172 0.79 14.85 13.29
N LEU A 173 0.54 13.61 12.88
CA LEU A 173 -0.79 13.18 12.40
C LEU A 173 -1.85 13.28 13.52
N LEU A 174 -1.48 12.86 14.73
CA LEU A 174 -2.36 12.97 15.90
C LEU A 174 -2.61 14.44 16.29
N ARG A 175 -1.59 15.30 16.14
CA ARG A 175 -1.73 16.74 16.35
C ARG A 175 -2.72 17.37 15.36
N HIS A 176 -2.66 17.01 14.07
CA HIS A 176 -3.66 17.41 13.08
C HIS A 176 -5.07 17.01 13.51
N ALA A 177 -5.24 15.75 13.92
CA ALA A 177 -6.55 15.25 14.31
C ALA A 177 -7.11 15.99 15.53
N ALA A 178 -6.26 16.22 16.54
CA ALA A 178 -6.64 16.95 17.74
C ALA A 178 -6.95 18.43 17.48
N SER A 179 -6.19 19.11 16.62
CA SER A 179 -6.34 20.55 16.38
C SER A 179 -7.51 20.89 15.46
N THR A 180 -7.83 20.01 14.50
CA THR A 180 -8.84 20.27 13.48
C THR A 180 -10.17 19.56 13.72
N GLY A 181 -10.19 18.54 14.61
CA GLY A 181 -11.32 17.62 14.78
C GLY A 181 -11.56 16.71 13.58
N ARG A 182 -10.66 16.71 12.59
CA ARG A 182 -10.70 15.83 11.42
C ARG A 182 -9.81 14.62 11.64
N ARG A 183 -9.93 13.62 10.77
CA ARG A 183 -9.05 12.44 10.83
C ARG A 183 -7.75 12.78 10.09
N ALA A 184 -6.66 12.15 10.46
CA ALA A 184 -5.46 12.06 9.62
C ALA A 184 -5.40 10.68 8.94
N ALA A 185 -4.50 10.51 7.98
CA ALA A 185 -4.39 9.31 7.16
C ALA A 185 -2.97 8.72 7.18
N LEU A 186 -2.90 7.40 7.31
CA LEU A 186 -1.66 6.62 7.24
C LEU A 186 -1.82 5.51 6.20
N LEU A 187 -1.12 5.62 5.08
CA LEU A 187 -1.12 4.60 4.04
C LEU A 187 0.25 3.93 3.98
N ASN A 188 0.30 2.64 4.31
CA ASN A 188 1.52 1.84 4.19
C ASN A 188 1.42 0.92 2.98
N VAL A 189 2.39 0.99 2.08
CA VAL A 189 2.44 0.16 0.87
C VAL A 189 3.05 -1.20 1.20
N GLY A 190 2.17 -2.17 1.40
CA GLY A 190 2.43 -3.60 1.44
C GLY A 190 2.62 -4.20 0.04
N SER A 191 2.24 -5.47 -0.10
CA SER A 191 2.15 -6.16 -1.38
C SER A 191 1.30 -7.43 -1.22
N ILE A 192 0.70 -7.90 -2.30
CA ILE A 192 -0.02 -9.17 -2.32
C ILE A 192 0.85 -10.36 -1.86
N VAL A 193 2.17 -10.31 -2.08
CA VAL A 193 3.11 -11.36 -1.65
C VAL A 193 3.30 -11.43 -0.13
N GLY A 194 2.88 -10.40 0.60
CA GLY A 194 2.80 -10.45 2.07
C GLY A 194 1.63 -11.31 2.56
N ARG A 195 0.64 -11.56 1.70
CA ARG A 195 -0.57 -12.32 2.02
C ARG A 195 -0.55 -13.74 1.45
N PHE A 196 0.02 -13.92 0.27
CA PHE A 196 0.13 -15.22 -0.40
C PHE A 196 1.60 -15.57 -0.66
N TYR A 197 1.93 -16.85 -0.51
CA TYR A 197 3.32 -17.30 -0.54
C TYR A 197 3.83 -17.45 -1.97
N TRP A 198 4.64 -16.49 -2.41
CA TRP A 198 5.24 -16.49 -3.74
C TRP A 198 6.70 -16.95 -3.68
N PRO A 199 7.04 -18.15 -4.19
CA PRO A 199 8.42 -18.64 -4.19
C PRO A 199 9.39 -17.68 -4.88
N GLY A 200 10.60 -17.55 -4.35
CA GLY A 200 11.58 -16.58 -4.83
C GLY A 200 11.52 -15.21 -4.15
N THR A 201 10.47 -14.94 -3.36
CA THR A 201 10.28 -13.66 -2.65
C THR A 201 10.31 -13.80 -1.12
N GLN A 202 10.88 -14.87 -0.57
CA GLN A 202 10.76 -15.31 0.83
C GLN A 202 10.88 -14.16 1.85
N LEU A 203 12.00 -13.44 1.86
CA LEU A 203 12.23 -12.33 2.80
C LEU A 203 11.39 -11.09 2.44
N TYR A 204 11.19 -10.83 1.15
CA TYR A 204 10.36 -9.70 0.70
C TYR A 204 8.89 -9.87 1.13
N GLY A 205 8.31 -11.06 0.91
CA GLY A 205 6.97 -11.43 1.40
C GLY A 205 6.87 -11.31 2.92
N ALA A 206 7.86 -11.79 3.67
CA ALA A 206 7.90 -11.60 5.12
C ALA A 206 7.91 -10.11 5.53
N CYS A 207 8.70 -9.28 4.83
CA CYS A 207 8.70 -7.84 5.06
C CYS A 207 7.34 -7.20 4.75
N LYS A 208 6.64 -7.64 3.70
CA LYS A 208 5.33 -7.10 3.34
C LYS A 208 4.20 -7.61 4.25
N ALA A 209 4.34 -8.80 4.84
CA ALA A 209 3.47 -9.28 5.91
C ALA A 209 3.62 -8.44 7.19
N PHE A 210 4.86 -8.05 7.54
CA PHE A 210 5.12 -7.13 8.64
C PHE A 210 4.35 -5.82 8.50
N ILE A 211 4.27 -5.25 7.30
CA ILE A 211 3.55 -3.98 7.05
C ILE A 211 2.07 -4.11 7.39
N ASP A 212 1.46 -5.25 7.06
CA ASP A 212 0.05 -5.50 7.38
C ASP A 212 -0.17 -5.60 8.90
N HIS A 213 0.71 -6.33 9.59
CA HIS A 213 0.69 -6.46 11.04
C HIS A 213 1.09 -5.18 11.79
N LEU A 214 1.78 -4.24 11.16
CA LEU A 214 2.01 -2.91 11.70
C LEU A 214 0.76 -2.03 11.50
N SER A 215 0.17 -2.04 10.30
CA SER A 215 -0.93 -1.15 9.93
C SER A 215 -2.26 -1.47 10.62
N ILE A 216 -2.65 -2.74 10.67
CA ILE A 216 -3.99 -3.12 11.14
C ILE A 216 -4.18 -2.78 12.64
N PRO A 217 -3.26 -3.12 13.55
CA PRO A 217 -3.37 -2.73 14.96
C PRO A 217 -3.41 -1.21 15.17
N LEU A 218 -2.54 -0.45 14.48
CA LEU A 218 -2.55 1.02 14.52
C LEU A 218 -3.92 1.60 14.14
N ALA A 219 -4.62 0.97 13.19
CA ALA A 219 -5.95 1.40 12.79
C ALA A 219 -6.99 1.26 13.92
N TYR A 220 -6.85 0.24 14.77
CA TYR A 220 -7.75 0.03 15.90
C TYR A 220 -7.38 0.92 17.09
N GLU A 221 -6.09 1.07 17.40
CA GLU A 221 -5.59 1.87 18.51
C GLU A 221 -5.92 3.36 18.35
N TYR A 222 -5.84 3.87 17.12
CA TYR A 222 -6.07 5.28 16.79
C TYR A 222 -7.35 5.48 15.96
N ARG A 223 -8.33 4.59 16.10
CA ARG A 223 -9.52 4.54 15.23
C ARG A 223 -10.37 5.80 15.24
N ASP A 224 -10.21 6.70 16.21
CA ASP A 224 -10.99 7.95 16.28
C ASP A 224 -10.23 9.12 15.63
N GLN A 225 -8.91 8.97 15.42
CA GLN A 225 -8.01 10.01 14.90
C GLN A 225 -7.43 9.66 13.51
N LEU A 226 -7.24 8.37 13.19
CA LEU A 226 -6.52 7.91 12.00
C LEU A 226 -7.35 7.00 11.10
N ASP A 227 -7.31 7.27 9.80
CA ASP A 227 -7.65 6.30 8.77
C ASP A 227 -6.36 5.62 8.28
N VAL A 228 -6.22 4.34 8.61
CA VAL A 228 -5.05 3.55 8.22
C VAL A 228 -5.41 2.61 7.08
N LEU A 229 -4.56 2.56 6.05
CA LEU A 229 -4.68 1.63 4.93
C LEU A 229 -3.38 0.85 4.72
N SER A 230 -3.46 -0.47 4.82
CA SER A 230 -2.47 -1.42 4.33
C SER A 230 -2.76 -1.68 2.85
N PHE A 231 -2.03 -0.98 1.97
CA PHE A 231 -2.21 -1.09 0.53
C PHE A 231 -1.35 -2.23 -0.03
N GLN A 232 -1.98 -3.28 -0.55
CA GLN A 232 -1.36 -4.52 -0.99
C GLN A 232 -1.50 -4.70 -2.51
N PRO A 233 -0.86 -3.84 -3.33
CA PRO A 233 -0.93 -3.96 -4.78
C PRO A 233 -0.24 -5.24 -5.26
N THR A 234 -0.50 -5.56 -6.52
CA THR A 234 0.22 -6.59 -7.26
C THR A 234 1.16 -5.90 -8.27
N VAL A 235 1.46 -6.52 -9.41
CA VAL A 235 2.40 -5.98 -10.39
C VAL A 235 1.91 -4.66 -11.00
N MET A 236 2.81 -3.69 -11.05
CA MET A 236 2.59 -2.37 -11.67
C MET A 236 3.73 -2.08 -12.64
N ALA A 237 3.44 -1.37 -13.72
CA ALA A 237 4.43 -0.94 -14.70
C ALA A 237 5.38 0.10 -14.08
N THR A 238 6.45 -0.38 -13.45
CA THR A 238 7.45 0.40 -12.72
C THR A 238 8.83 -0.24 -12.89
N ALA A 239 9.89 0.53 -12.67
CA ALA A 239 11.26 0.02 -12.72
C ALA A 239 11.49 -1.17 -11.76
N MET A 240 10.76 -1.25 -10.64
CA MET A 240 10.87 -2.36 -9.67
C MET A 240 10.38 -3.70 -10.25
N ALA A 241 9.41 -3.68 -11.15
CA ALA A 241 8.79 -4.87 -11.72
C ALA A 241 9.26 -5.19 -13.15
N ALA A 242 10.18 -4.39 -13.70
CA ALA A 242 10.64 -4.51 -15.08
C ALA A 242 11.11 -5.95 -15.40
N GLY A 243 10.48 -6.57 -16.41
CA GLY A 243 10.77 -7.95 -16.83
C GLY A 243 9.95 -9.03 -16.11
N THR A 244 9.05 -8.65 -15.18
CA THR A 244 8.20 -9.58 -14.41
C THR A 244 6.71 -9.26 -14.58
N GLU A 245 6.31 -8.68 -15.72
CA GLU A 245 5.00 -8.06 -15.92
C GLU A 245 4.05 -8.87 -16.83
N PRO A 246 3.24 -9.81 -16.30
CA PRO A 246 2.14 -10.38 -17.07
C PRO A 246 1.13 -9.29 -17.41
N ALA A 247 0.93 -9.04 -18.71
CA ALA A 247 0.04 -7.98 -19.22
C ALA A 247 -1.39 -8.05 -18.64
N ALA A 248 -1.86 -9.26 -18.29
CA ALA A 248 -3.18 -9.52 -17.72
C ALA A 248 -3.39 -8.94 -16.30
N ILE A 249 -2.33 -8.62 -15.55
CA ILE A 249 -2.42 -8.07 -14.19
C ILE A 249 -1.67 -6.76 -14.00
N THR A 250 -0.71 -6.44 -14.88
CA THR A 250 0.05 -5.18 -14.80
C THR A 250 -0.86 -3.98 -15.05
N ILE A 251 -0.77 -3.00 -14.17
CA ILE A 251 -1.49 -1.71 -14.26
C ILE A 251 -0.52 -0.53 -14.17
N PRO A 252 -0.89 0.65 -14.67
CA PRO A 252 -0.16 1.88 -14.40
C PRO A 252 -0.19 2.24 -12.90
N PRO A 253 0.90 2.75 -12.33
CA PRO A 253 0.95 3.20 -10.94
C PRO A 253 -0.10 4.27 -10.59
N GLN A 254 -0.48 5.10 -11.56
CA GLN A 254 -1.53 6.13 -11.40
C GLN A 254 -2.89 5.50 -11.08
N GLN A 255 -3.26 4.41 -11.77
CA GLN A 255 -4.51 3.71 -11.48
C GLN A 255 -4.48 3.05 -10.09
N ALA A 256 -3.30 2.54 -9.69
CA ALA A 256 -3.10 1.94 -8.38
C ALA A 256 -3.22 2.97 -7.25
N ALA A 257 -2.53 4.11 -7.38
CA ALA A 257 -2.57 5.22 -6.43
C ALA A 257 -3.98 5.80 -6.27
N HIS A 258 -4.63 6.15 -7.39
CA HIS A 258 -5.99 6.69 -7.41
C HIS A 258 -6.98 5.73 -6.74
N ALA A 259 -6.91 4.44 -7.08
CA ALA A 259 -7.77 3.44 -6.45
C ALA A 259 -7.49 3.29 -4.95
N ALA A 260 -6.24 3.26 -4.53
CA ALA A 260 -5.87 3.17 -3.11
C ALA A 260 -6.37 4.40 -2.31
N LEU A 261 -6.19 5.62 -2.84
CA LEU A 261 -6.70 6.84 -2.22
C LEU A 261 -8.24 6.82 -2.11
N SER A 262 -8.94 6.26 -3.11
CA SER A 262 -10.41 6.17 -3.05
C SER A 262 -10.91 5.24 -1.96
N GLN A 263 -10.10 4.26 -1.56
CA GLN A 263 -10.47 3.23 -0.59
C GLN A 263 -9.97 3.56 0.83
N LEU A 264 -9.12 4.58 0.98
CA LEU A 264 -8.62 5.09 2.24
C LEU A 264 -9.78 5.60 3.12
N GLY A 265 -9.86 5.10 4.36
CA GLY A 265 -10.96 5.41 5.27
C GLY A 265 -12.24 4.59 5.07
N HIS A 266 -12.24 3.63 4.14
CA HIS A 266 -13.35 2.68 3.93
C HIS A 266 -12.98 1.22 4.24
N VAL A 267 -11.69 0.88 4.13
CA VAL A 267 -11.16 -0.47 4.39
C VAL A 267 -9.79 -0.39 5.06
N LEU A 268 -9.42 -1.43 5.79
CA LEU A 268 -8.09 -1.55 6.41
C LEU A 268 -7.06 -2.14 5.44
N THR A 269 -7.50 -2.97 4.49
CA THR A 269 -6.66 -3.60 3.47
C THR A 269 -7.27 -3.40 2.09
N SER A 270 -6.41 -3.15 1.11
CA SER A 270 -6.82 -2.87 -0.27
C SER A 270 -5.86 -3.48 -1.26
N HIS A 271 -6.37 -4.00 -2.38
CA HIS A 271 -5.55 -4.33 -3.55
C HIS A 271 -5.58 -3.24 -4.63
N GLY A 272 -6.27 -2.12 -4.36
CA GLY A 272 -6.37 -0.95 -5.23
C GLY A 272 -7.26 -1.23 -6.41
N HIS A 273 -6.65 -1.49 -7.57
CA HIS A 273 -7.37 -1.68 -8.82
C HIS A 273 -8.15 -3.01 -8.86
N TRP A 274 -9.30 -3.02 -9.54
CA TRP A 274 -10.19 -4.19 -9.60
C TRP A 274 -9.53 -5.46 -10.14
N ARG A 275 -8.58 -5.34 -11.08
CA ARG A 275 -7.80 -6.48 -11.61
C ARG A 275 -7.02 -7.18 -10.50
N HIS A 276 -6.40 -6.40 -9.61
CA HIS A 276 -5.65 -6.91 -8.47
C HIS A 276 -6.60 -7.47 -7.41
N GLY A 277 -7.72 -6.79 -7.17
CA GLY A 277 -8.78 -7.26 -6.28
C GLY A 277 -9.41 -8.58 -6.72
N LEU A 278 -9.60 -8.78 -8.03
CA LEU A 278 -10.14 -10.01 -8.60
C LEU A 278 -9.15 -11.17 -8.45
N MET A 279 -7.86 -10.93 -8.74
CA MET A 279 -6.82 -11.92 -8.53
C MET A 279 -6.70 -12.31 -7.04
N ALA A 280 -6.73 -11.33 -6.14
CA ALA A 280 -6.70 -11.60 -4.71
C ALA A 280 -7.92 -12.40 -4.23
N ALA A 281 -9.12 -12.07 -4.73
CA ALA A 281 -10.34 -12.83 -4.42
C ALA A 281 -10.24 -14.28 -4.91
N PHE A 282 -9.75 -14.50 -6.13
CA PHE A 282 -9.50 -15.84 -6.66
C PHE A 282 -8.52 -16.63 -5.79
N LEU A 283 -7.36 -16.05 -5.44
CA LEU A 283 -6.37 -16.69 -4.58
C LEU A 283 -6.88 -16.93 -3.15
N ALA A 284 -7.81 -16.10 -2.65
CA ALA A 284 -8.37 -16.27 -1.31
C ALA A 284 -9.35 -17.46 -1.22
N VAL A 285 -10.05 -17.81 -2.30
CA VAL A 285 -11.04 -18.89 -2.34
C VAL A 285 -10.38 -20.26 -2.59
N LEU A 286 -9.22 -20.29 -3.26
CA LEU A 286 -8.53 -21.56 -3.51
C LEU A 286 -8.04 -22.23 -2.22
N PRO A 287 -8.21 -23.57 -2.10
CA PRO A 287 -7.53 -24.36 -1.07
C PRO A 287 -6.03 -24.08 -1.07
N ARG A 288 -5.42 -24.09 0.12
CA ARG A 288 -4.03 -23.65 0.33
C ARG A 288 -3.05 -24.43 -0.54
N GLU A 289 -3.26 -25.73 -0.67
CA GLU A 289 -2.43 -26.68 -1.41
C GLU A 289 -2.47 -26.35 -2.91
N ILE A 290 -3.67 -26.15 -3.45
CA ILE A 290 -3.89 -25.80 -4.86
C ILE A 290 -3.29 -24.43 -5.17
N ARG A 291 -3.55 -23.44 -4.31
CA ARG A 291 -2.98 -22.09 -4.45
C ARG A 291 -1.46 -22.13 -4.46
N ASN A 292 -0.85 -22.81 -3.49
CA ASN A 292 0.61 -22.86 -3.39
C ASN A 292 1.24 -23.60 -4.58
N ALA A 293 0.61 -24.67 -5.07
CA ALA A 293 1.05 -25.37 -6.27
C ALA A 293 0.97 -24.47 -7.52
N LEU A 294 -0.10 -23.68 -7.66
CA LEU A 294 -0.26 -22.72 -8.76
C LEU A 294 0.85 -21.65 -8.73
N LEU A 295 1.08 -21.04 -7.56
CA LEU A 295 2.10 -20.01 -7.38
C LEU A 295 3.52 -20.56 -7.61
N LEU A 296 3.79 -21.80 -7.17
CA LEU A 296 5.06 -22.49 -7.46
C LEU A 296 5.25 -22.72 -8.96
N LYS A 297 4.22 -23.22 -9.65
CA LYS A 297 4.28 -23.43 -11.10
C LYS A 297 4.60 -22.13 -11.84
N GLN A 298 4.00 -21.03 -11.39
CA GLN A 298 4.24 -19.71 -11.97
C GLN A 298 5.67 -19.20 -11.71
N ALA A 299 6.17 -19.34 -10.47
CA ALA A 299 7.53 -18.94 -10.11
C ALA A 299 8.60 -19.74 -10.88
N LEU A 300 8.36 -21.05 -11.10
CA LEU A 300 9.21 -21.89 -11.94
C LEU A 300 9.21 -21.43 -13.41
N ALA A 301 8.04 -21.09 -13.95
CA ALA A 301 7.91 -20.61 -15.33
C ALA A 301 8.61 -19.27 -15.56
N MET A 302 8.75 -18.44 -14.53
CA MET A 302 9.48 -17.17 -14.58
C MET A 302 10.99 -17.32 -14.30
N GLY A 303 11.47 -18.52 -13.97
CA GLY A 303 12.87 -18.76 -13.61
C GLY A 303 13.29 -18.10 -12.28
N GLU A 304 12.33 -17.70 -11.44
CA GLU A 304 12.61 -17.06 -10.14
C GLU A 304 13.17 -18.06 -9.12
N VAL A 305 12.85 -19.35 -9.32
CA VAL A 305 13.28 -20.48 -8.51
C VAL A 305 13.53 -21.68 -9.40
N GLU A 306 14.45 -22.54 -8.98
CA GLU A 306 14.67 -23.87 -9.54
C GLU A 306 14.46 -24.91 -8.43
N LEU A 307 13.76 -26.00 -8.77
CA LEU A 307 13.74 -27.19 -7.92
C LEU A 307 15.03 -27.96 -8.16
N ALA A 308 15.62 -28.52 -7.10
CA ALA A 308 16.68 -29.52 -7.29
C ALA A 308 16.11 -30.63 -8.18
N ARG A 309 16.83 -31.03 -9.24
CA ARG A 309 16.50 -32.26 -9.95
C ARG A 309 16.60 -33.37 -8.91
N SER A 310 15.53 -34.13 -8.70
CA SER A 310 15.62 -35.38 -7.97
C SER A 310 16.62 -36.27 -8.72
N GLU A 311 17.76 -36.55 -8.11
CA GLU A 311 18.58 -37.70 -8.48
C GLU A 311 17.83 -39.01 -8.20
#